data_AF-A0A4E0RB65-F1
#
_entry.id   AF-A0A4E0RB65-F1
#
_cell.length_a   1.000
_cell.length_b   1.000
_cell.length_c   1.000
_cell.angle_alpha   90.00
_cell.angle_beta   90.00
_cell.angle_gamma   90.00
#
_symmetry.space_group_name_H-M   'P 1'
#
loop_
_entity.id
_entity.type
_entity.pdbx_description
1 polymer ?
#
loop_
_entity_poly.entity_id
_entity_poly.type
_entity_poly.pdbx_seq_one_letter_code
_entity_poly.pdbx_strand_id
1 'polypeptide(L)' 'MEGPLIERIRSIHDQPGVSAVHCIGPDGLCLVSSGNDNELVCGILSSIYYHAQKIENQCNSPVVVVEENSS' A
#
# COMPACT_ATOMS: atom_id res chain seq x y z
N MET A 1 -14.99 8.35 11.21
CA MET A 1 -14.52 7.43 12.25
C MET A 1 -13.22 6.80 11.75
N GLU A 2 -12.16 7.61 11.63
CA GLU A 2 -10.89 7.23 10.97
C GLU A 2 -9.67 7.41 11.88
N GLY A 3 -9.87 7.93 13.11
CA GLY A 3 -8.80 8.25 14.05
C GLY A 3 -7.79 7.11 14.26
N PRO A 4 -8.23 5.87 14.58
CA PRO A 4 -7.31 4.76 14.81
C PRO A 4 -6.49 4.37 13.57
N LEU A 5 -7.08 4.44 12.38
CA LEU A 5 -6.38 4.12 11.13
C LEU A 5 -5.34 5.20 10.81
N ILE A 6 -5.71 6.48 10.95
CA ILE A 6 -4.81 7.62 10.74
C ILE A 6 -3.63 7.57 11.72
N GLU A 7 -3.88 7.32 13.00
CA GLU A 7 -2.84 7.17 14.02
C GLU A 7 -1.88 6.02 13.69
N ARG A 8 -2.42 4.88 13.25
CA ARG A 8 -1.60 3.72 12.86
C ARG A 8 -0.73 4.02 11.64
N ILE A 9 -1.30 4.63 10.60
CA ILE A 9 -0.57 4.97 9.38
C ILE A 9 0.56 5.96 9.67
N ARG A 10 0.31 6.98 10.50
CA ARG A 10 1.37 7.91 10.95
C ARG A 10 2.47 7.21 11.74
N SER A 11 2.10 6.34 12.67
CA SER A 11 3.08 5.57 13.45
C SER A 11 3.97 4.67 12.59
N ILE A 12 3.48 4.18 11.44
CA ILE A 12 4.30 3.40 10.49
C ILE A 12 5.20 4.34 9.68
N HIS A 13 4.67 5.48 9.22
CA HIS A 13 5.44 6.48 8.48
C HIS A 13 6.60 7.07 9.30
N ASP A 14 6.45 7.20 10.62
CA ASP A 14 7.51 7.70 11.51
C ASP A 14 8.68 6.70 11.71
N GLN A 15 8.60 5.48 11.15
CA GLN A 15 9.66 4.48 11.26
C GLN A 15 10.85 4.83 10.34
N PRO A 16 12.11 4.61 10.78
CA PRO A 16 13.28 4.85 9.95
C PRO A 16 13.24 4.07 8.63
N GLY A 17 13.47 4.76 7.51
CA GLY A 17 13.49 4.16 6.18
C GLY A 17 12.13 4.03 5.49
N VAL A 18 11.04 4.51 6.11
CA VAL A 18 9.72 4.60 5.48
C VAL A 18 9.51 6.00 4.91
N SER A 19 9.33 6.11 3.58
CA SER A 19 9.07 7.40 2.90
C SER A 19 7.59 7.72 2.73
N ALA A 20 6.76 6.68 2.62
CA ALA A 20 5.31 6.81 2.48
C ALA A 20 4.59 5.51 2.89
N VAL A 21 3.31 5.66 3.25
CA VAL A 21 2.40 4.56 3.60
C VAL A 21 1.01 4.88 3.05
N HIS A 22 0.41 3.90 2.37
CA HIS A 22 -0.95 4.00 1.84
C HIS A 22 -1.82 2.85 2.34
N CYS A 23 -3.04 3.16 2.79
CA CYS A 23 -4.10 2.20 3.02
C CYS A 23 -5.09 2.26 1.85
N ILE A 24 -5.27 1.14 1.15
CA ILE A 24 -6.00 1.08 -0.12
C ILE A 24 -7.23 0.19 0.06
N GLY A 25 -8.38 0.69 -0.38
CA GLY A 25 -9.63 -0.06 -0.42
C GLY A 25 -9.63 -1.15 -1.50
N PRO A 26 -10.57 -2.11 -1.43
CA PRO A 26 -10.68 -3.18 -2.42
C PRO A 26 -11.04 -2.69 -3.83
N ASP A 27 -11.56 -1.46 -3.95
CA ASP A 27 -11.84 -0.75 -5.20
C ASP A 27 -10.62 0.01 -5.76
N GLY A 28 -9.49 -0.01 -5.04
CA GLY A 28 -8.29 0.72 -5.40
C GLY A 28 -8.27 2.18 -4.97
N LEU A 29 -9.26 2.64 -4.20
CA LEU A 29 -9.27 4.00 -3.67
C LEU A 29 -8.35 4.15 -2.46
N CYS A 30 -7.67 5.29 -2.36
CA CYS A 30 -6.90 5.65 -1.18
C CYS A 30 -7.85 5.94 -0.01
N LEU A 31 -7.73 5.19 1.09
CA LEU A 31 -8.47 5.44 2.32
C LEU A 31 -7.72 6.41 3.23
N VAL A 32 -6.40 6.19 3.38
CA VAL A 32 -5.49 7.03 4.17
C VAL A 32 -4.09 6.97 3.57
N SER A 33 -3.42 8.11 3.48
CA SER A 33 -2.02 8.24 3.04
C SER A 33 -1.20 9.03 4.06
N SER A 34 0.10 8.75 4.13
CA SER A 34 1.09 9.57 4.84
C SER A 34 2.43 9.46 4.11
N GLY A 35 3.03 10.59 3.73
CA GLY A 35 4.27 10.66 2.94
C GLY A 35 4.15 11.62 1.77
N ASN A 36 5.24 11.79 1.01
CA ASN A 36 5.31 12.74 -0.12
C ASN A 36 4.89 12.14 -1.48
N ASP A 37 4.22 10.99 -1.47
CA ASP A 37 3.85 10.28 -2.69
C ASP A 37 2.47 10.67 -3.22
N ASN A 38 2.29 10.51 -4.54
CA ASN A 38 1.04 10.81 -5.23
C ASN A 38 0.01 9.69 -5.00
N GLU A 39 -1.15 10.03 -4.43
CA GLU A 39 -2.24 9.08 -4.16
C GLU A 39 -2.74 8.34 -5.40
N LEU A 40 -2.49 8.87 -6.61
CA LEU A 40 -2.78 8.18 -7.88
C LEU A 40 -2.08 6.81 -8.00
N VAL A 41 -1.01 6.57 -7.23
CA VAL A 41 -0.31 5.28 -7.19
C VAL A 41 -1.19 4.16 -6.62
N CYS A 42 -2.20 4.47 -5.79
CA CYS A 42 -3.04 3.47 -5.11
C CYS A 42 -3.78 2.55 -6.10
N GLY A 43 -4.27 3.10 -7.22
CA GLY A 43 -4.93 2.31 -8.25
C GLY A 43 -3.99 1.31 -8.92
N ILE A 44 -2.75 1.72 -9.17
CA ILE A 44 -1.72 0.86 -9.75
C ILE A 44 -1.33 -0.25 -8.76
N LEU A 45 -1.05 0.10 -7.50
CA LEU A 45 -0.69 -0.86 -6.45
C LEU A 45 -1.80 -1.89 -6.19
N SER A 46 -3.06 -1.44 -6.16
CA SER A 46 -4.22 -2.33 -6.05
C SER A 46 -4.32 -3.30 -7.22
N SER A 47 -4.10 -2.83 -8.45
CA SER A 47 -4.09 -3.67 -9.64
C SER A 47 -2.97 -4.72 -9.59
N ILE A 48 -1.75 -4.33 -9.22
CA ILE A 48 -0.62 -5.25 -9.05
C ILE A 48 -0.96 -6.35 -8.04
N TYR A 49 -1.49 -5.98 -6.87
CA TYR A 49 -1.89 -6.94 -5.84
C TYR A 49 -3.00 -7.88 -6.33
N TYR A 50 -4.03 -7.34 -7.00
CA TYR A 50 -5.11 -8.13 -7.58
C TYR A 50 -4.62 -9.18 -8.57
N HIS A 51 -3.62 -8.84 -9.40
CA HIS A 51 -3.02 -9.80 -10.32
C HIS A 51 -2.15 -10.84 -9.61
N ALA A 52 -1.39 -10.44 -8.58
CA ALA A 52 -0.59 -11.37 -7.77
C ALA A 52 -1.45 -12.42 -7.07
N GLN A 53 -2.63 -12.02 -6.55
CA GLN A 53 -3.59 -12.94 -5.93
C GLN A 53 -4.07 -14.07 -6.86
N LYS A 54 -4.01 -13.88 -8.18
CA LYS A 54 -4.42 -14.90 -9.16
C LYS A 54 -3.33 -15.91 -9.48
N ILE A 55 -2.09 -15.65 -9.06
CA ILE A 55 -0.94 -16.53 -9.28
C ILE A 55 -0.90 -17.63 -8.21
N GLU A 56 -1.19 -17.28 -6.96
CA GLU A 56 -1.28 -18.26 -5.88
C GLU A 56 -2.67 -18.91 -5.80
N ASN A 57 -2.72 -20.20 -5.43
CA ASN A 57 -3.98 -20.83 -5.07
C ASN A 57 -4.57 -20.11 -3.84
N GLN A 58 -5.89 -19.90 -3.87
CA GLN A 58 -6.72 -18.95 -3.10
C GLN A 58 -6.59 -18.92 -1.55
N CYS A 59 -5.66 -19.65 -0.93
CA CYS A 59 -5.48 -19.70 0.52
C CYS A 59 -4.43 -18.74 1.10
N ASN A 60 -3.60 -18.09 0.28
CA ASN A 60 -2.59 -17.14 0.78
C ASN A 60 -2.79 -15.73 0.21
N SER A 61 -2.67 -14.71 1.05
CA SER A 61 -2.58 -13.32 0.61
C SER A 61 -1.12 -13.01 0.28
N PRO A 62 -0.75 -12.78 -1.00
CA PRO A 62 0.65 -12.59 -1.38
C PRO A 62 1.20 -11.26 -0.85
N VAL A 63 2.49 -11.24 -0.54
CA VAL A 63 3.24 -9.98 -0.35
C VAL A 63 3.94 -9.67 -1.65
N VAL A 64 3.66 -8.50 -2.24
CA VAL A 64 4.27 -8.06 -3.49
C VAL A 64 5.34 -7.01 -3.20
N VAL A 65 6.54 -7.21 -3.74
CA VAL A 65 7.65 -6.27 -3.65
C VAL A 65 7.98 -5.76 -5.04
N VAL A 66 8.06 -4.43 -5.20
CA VAL A 66 8.50 -3.77 -6.43
C VAL A 66 9.79 -3.05 -6.11
N GLU A 67 10.88 -3.49 -6.72
CA GLU A 67 12.21 -2.91 -6.54
C GLU A 67 12.57 -2.14 -7.80
N GLU A 68 12.97 -0.87 -7.65
CA GLU A 68 13.63 -0.13 -8.71
C GLU A 68 15.13 -0.33 -8.56
N ASN A 69 15.78 -0.92 -9.57
CA ASN A 69 17.23 -0.94 -9.64
C ASN A 69 17.71 0.45 -10.05
N SER A 70 18.04 1.28 -9.07
CA SER A 70 18.77 2.53 -9.29
C SER A 70 20.18 2.16 -9.77
N SER A 71 20.47 2.38 -11.06
CA SER A 71 21.82 2.23 -11.62
C SER A 71 22.71 3.41 -11.22
#